data_AF-A0A414I0J2-F1
#
_entry.id   AF-A0A414I0J2-F1
#
_cell.length_a   1.000
_cell.length_b   1.000
_cell.length_c   1.000
_cell.angle_alpha   90.00
_cell.angle_beta   90.00
_cell.angle_gamma   90.00
#
_symmetry.space_group_name_H-M   'P 1'
#
loop_
_entity.id
_entity.type
_entity.pdbx_description
1 polymer ?
#
loop_
_entity_poly.entity_id
_entity_poly.type
_entity_poly.pdbx_seq_one_letter_code
_entity_poly.pdbx_strand_id
1 'polypeptide(L)'
;MDFLLEALTNWLKEMLVGGIMSNLSGMFDSVNQQVADISVQVGQTPQGWNGSIFSMIENLSNSIMVPIAGVILAIVMTVDLIQMIADKNNLHDVDTWMIFKWMFKSAAAILIVTNTWNIVMGVFDMAQSVVAQAAGIINSDASIDISSVMTDLEPRLMEMDLGPLFGLWFQSLFIGITMWALYICIFIVIYGRMIEIYLVTSVAPVPMAAMMGKEWGGMGQNYLRSLLALGFQAFLIIVCVAIYAVLVQNIALEDDIIMAIWSCVGYTVLLCFTLFKTGSLAKSVFQAH
;
A
#
# COMPACT_ATOMS: atom_id res chain seq x y z
N MET A 1 -27.23 55.28 6.90
CA MET A 1 -27.26 54.06 7.73
C MET A 1 -27.01 52.86 6.85
N ASP A 2 -27.68 52.79 5.69
CA ASP A 2 -27.43 51.78 4.65
C ASP A 2 -25.98 51.72 4.16
N PHE A 3 -25.34 52.86 3.87
CA PHE A 3 -23.93 52.89 3.45
C PHE A 3 -22.96 52.23 4.46
N LEU A 4 -23.21 52.39 5.76
CA LEU A 4 -22.39 51.76 6.80
C LEU A 4 -22.68 50.27 6.92
N LEU A 5 -23.94 49.85 6.75
CA LEU A 5 -24.32 48.43 6.76
C LEU A 5 -23.81 47.69 5.52
N GLU A 6 -23.81 48.32 4.35
CA GLU A 6 -23.25 47.80 3.11
C GLU A 6 -21.72 47.65 3.20
N ALA A 7 -21.02 48.68 3.70
CA ALA A 7 -19.58 48.62 3.90
C ALA A 7 -19.18 47.54 4.91
N LEU A 8 -19.93 47.39 6.00
CA LEU A 8 -19.69 46.37 7.02
C LEU A 8 -20.03 44.97 6.49
N THR A 9 -21.07 44.84 5.66
CA THR A 9 -21.43 43.59 4.99
C THR A 9 -20.35 43.13 4.01
N ASN A 10 -19.85 44.03 3.16
CA ASN A 10 -18.79 43.71 2.21
C ASN A 10 -17.47 43.36 2.91
N TRP A 11 -17.09 44.12 3.94
CA TRP A 11 -15.92 43.80 4.76
C TRP A 11 -16.01 42.41 5.40
N LEU A 12 -17.19 42.05 5.92
CA LEU A 12 -17.41 40.75 6.58
C LEU A 12 -17.44 39.60 5.55
N LYS A 13 -17.96 39.85 4.33
CA LYS A 13 -17.86 38.90 3.20
C LYS A 13 -16.41 38.66 2.81
N GLU A 14 -15.61 39.71 2.58
CA GLU A 14 -14.19 39.57 2.21
C GLU A 14 -13.41 38.79 3.26
N MET A 15 -13.64 39.06 4.55
CA MET A 15 -13.04 38.31 5.66
C MET A 15 -13.42 36.82 5.67
N LEU A 16 -14.71 36.51 5.46
CA LEU A 16 -15.19 35.12 5.43
C LEU A 16 -14.69 34.37 4.20
N VAL A 17 -14.73 34.98 3.02
CA VAL A 17 -14.22 34.40 1.77
C VAL A 17 -12.72 34.15 1.90
N GLY A 18 -11.94 35.12 2.37
CA GLY A 18 -10.50 34.94 2.60
C GLY A 18 -10.19 33.82 3.61
N GLY A 19 -10.99 33.70 4.67
CA GLY A 19 -10.86 32.61 5.65
C GLY A 19 -11.17 31.22 5.06
N ILE A 20 -12.25 31.11 4.27
CA ILE A 20 -12.63 29.86 3.57
C ILE A 20 -11.56 29.47 2.57
N MET A 21 -11.12 30.42 1.73
CA MET A 21 -10.10 30.20 0.72
C MET A 21 -8.77 29.75 1.33
N SER A 22 -8.36 30.37 2.44
CA SER A 22 -7.16 29.95 3.18
C SER A 22 -7.27 28.52 3.73
N ASN A 23 -8.41 28.20 4.37
CA ASN A 23 -8.64 26.86 4.91
C ASN A 23 -8.68 25.79 3.80
N LEU A 24 -9.40 26.05 2.71
CA LEU A 24 -9.51 25.12 1.58
C LEU A 24 -8.16 24.96 0.86
N SER A 25 -7.42 26.05 0.62
CA SER A 25 -6.08 25.98 0.01
C SER A 25 -5.13 25.14 0.83
N GLY A 26 -5.01 25.41 2.13
CA GLY A 26 -4.13 24.65 3.01
C GLY A 26 -4.50 23.17 3.05
N MET A 27 -5.79 22.85 2.93
CA MET A 27 -6.29 21.49 2.89
C MET A 27 -5.93 20.78 1.57
N PHE A 28 -6.14 21.44 0.44
CA PHE A 28 -5.80 20.90 -0.88
C PHE A 28 -4.30 20.72 -1.05
N ASP A 29 -3.50 21.69 -0.61
CA ASP A 29 -2.04 21.59 -0.62
C ASP A 29 -1.56 20.41 0.23
N SER A 30 -2.15 20.22 1.42
CA SER A 30 -1.85 19.09 2.29
C SER A 30 -2.21 17.74 1.66
N VAL A 31 -3.35 17.65 0.97
CA VAL A 31 -3.77 16.44 0.26
C VAL A 31 -2.86 16.14 -0.93
N ASN A 32 -2.50 17.15 -1.71
CA ASN A 32 -1.60 17.00 -2.86
C ASN A 32 -0.22 16.52 -2.43
N GLN A 33 0.34 17.12 -1.38
CA GLN A 33 1.59 16.66 -0.79
C GLN A 33 1.48 15.21 -0.31
N GLN A 34 0.38 14.87 0.36
CA GLN A 34 0.16 13.48 0.79
C GLN A 34 0.13 12.53 -0.39
N VAL A 35 -0.70 12.77 -1.42
CA VAL A 35 -0.82 11.94 -2.62
C VAL A 35 0.54 11.74 -3.33
N ALA A 36 1.33 12.81 -3.43
CA ALA A 36 2.69 12.74 -3.96
C ALA A 36 3.59 11.87 -3.08
N ASP A 37 3.54 12.08 -1.76
CA ASP A 37 4.29 11.30 -0.77
C ASP A 37 3.89 9.83 -0.78
N ILE A 38 2.60 9.49 -0.96
CA ILE A 38 2.13 8.10 -1.11
C ILE A 38 2.86 7.48 -2.28
N SER A 39 2.85 8.14 -3.43
CA SER A 39 3.41 7.59 -4.67
C SER A 39 4.92 7.32 -4.53
N VAL A 40 5.64 8.22 -3.86
CA VAL A 40 7.07 8.05 -3.57
C VAL A 40 7.31 6.93 -2.55
N GLN A 41 6.63 6.96 -1.40
CA GLN A 41 6.79 5.97 -0.33
C GLN A 41 6.36 4.57 -0.76
N VAL A 42 5.38 4.47 -1.67
CA VAL A 42 4.84 3.20 -2.17
C VAL A 42 5.76 2.53 -3.18
N GLY A 43 6.43 3.33 -4.01
CA GLY A 43 7.39 2.87 -5.02
C GLY A 43 8.80 2.55 -4.50
N GLN A 44 9.06 2.69 -3.19
CA GLN A 44 10.34 2.33 -2.60
C GLN A 44 10.45 0.83 -2.35
N THR A 45 11.61 0.25 -2.66
CA THR A 45 11.98 -1.09 -2.21
C THR A 45 12.15 -1.12 -0.68
N PRO A 46 12.06 -2.29 -0.03
CA PRO A 46 12.34 -2.41 1.40
C PRO A 46 13.68 -1.77 1.78
N GLN A 47 14.74 -2.07 1.04
CA GLN A 47 16.06 -1.47 1.25
C GLN A 47 16.05 0.06 1.07
N GLY A 48 15.36 0.57 0.06
CA GLY A 48 15.25 2.01 -0.22
C GLY A 48 14.48 2.77 0.85
N TRP A 49 13.53 2.13 1.52
CA TRP A 49 12.69 2.76 2.54
C TRP A 49 13.43 2.98 3.86
N ASN A 50 14.18 1.98 4.35
CA ASN A 50 15.03 2.15 5.53
C ASN A 50 16.14 1.10 5.58
N GLY A 51 17.37 1.50 5.22
CA GLY A 51 18.53 0.61 5.19
C GLY A 51 18.89 0.01 6.56
N SER A 52 18.72 0.75 7.66
CA SER A 52 19.05 0.25 9.00
C SER A 52 18.11 -0.86 9.46
N ILE A 53 16.80 -0.67 9.26
CA ILE A 53 15.79 -1.70 9.56
C ILE A 53 16.00 -2.90 8.64
N PHE A 54 16.23 -2.66 7.35
CA PHE A 54 16.52 -3.71 6.38
C PHE A 54 17.69 -4.59 6.81
N SER A 55 18.85 -3.99 7.11
CA SER A 55 20.04 -4.73 7.56
C SER A 55 19.81 -5.43 8.90
N MET A 56 19.04 -4.85 9.82
CA MET A 56 18.68 -5.51 11.07
C MET A 56 17.86 -6.79 10.81
N ILE A 57 16.85 -6.72 9.94
CA ILE A 57 15.98 -7.85 9.60
C ILE A 57 16.75 -8.92 8.81
N GLU A 58 17.61 -8.52 7.88
CA GLU A 58 18.50 -9.42 7.15
C GLU A 58 19.39 -10.22 8.10
N ASN A 59 20.06 -9.52 9.02
CA ASN A 59 20.93 -10.15 10.01
C ASN A 59 20.15 -11.12 10.91
N LEU A 60 18.94 -10.74 11.35
CA LEU A 60 18.07 -11.60 12.14
C LEU A 60 17.68 -12.86 11.35
N SER A 61 17.24 -12.70 10.11
CA SER A 61 16.81 -13.83 9.26
C SER A 61 17.97 -14.79 9.00
N ASN A 62 19.14 -14.27 8.60
CA ASN A 62 20.32 -15.08 8.30
C ASN A 62 20.92 -15.76 9.54
N SER A 63 20.94 -15.08 10.69
CA SER A 63 21.59 -15.62 11.90
C SER A 63 20.71 -16.57 12.69
N ILE A 64 19.39 -16.39 12.65
CA ILE A 64 18.45 -17.13 13.51
C ILE A 64 17.50 -17.98 12.66
N MET A 65 16.85 -17.39 11.66
CA MET A 65 15.79 -18.08 10.93
C MET A 65 16.32 -19.11 9.93
N VAL A 66 17.44 -18.85 9.25
CA VAL A 66 18.07 -19.81 8.33
C VAL A 66 18.52 -21.10 9.06
N PRO A 67 19.21 -21.04 10.21
CA PRO A 67 19.52 -22.25 10.98
C PRO A 67 18.28 -23.04 11.41
N ILE A 68 17.22 -22.36 11.88
CA ILE A 68 15.96 -23.01 12.26
C ILE A 68 15.33 -23.69 11.04
N ALA A 69 15.30 -23.00 9.90
CA ALA A 69 14.82 -23.56 8.64
C ALA A 69 15.65 -24.78 8.19
N GLY A 70 16.96 -24.80 8.44
CA GLY A 70 17.80 -25.97 8.18
C GLY A 70 17.41 -27.20 9.00
N VAL A 71 17.03 -27.02 10.27
CA VAL A 71 16.51 -28.13 11.11
C VAL A 71 15.17 -28.62 10.58
N ILE A 72 14.26 -27.70 10.24
CA ILE A 72 12.96 -28.04 9.65
C ILE A 72 13.15 -28.79 8.33
N LEU A 73 14.06 -28.32 7.48
CA LEU A 73 14.42 -28.96 6.22
C LEU A 73 14.88 -30.41 6.47
N ALA A 74 15.75 -30.64 7.45
CA ALA A 74 16.22 -31.99 7.77
C ALA A 74 15.07 -32.92 8.16
N ILE A 75 14.11 -32.44 8.96
CA ILE A 75 12.91 -33.20 9.32
C ILE A 75 12.08 -33.49 8.07
N VAL A 76 11.78 -32.48 7.26
CA VAL A 76 10.98 -32.59 6.04
C VAL A 76 11.60 -33.59 5.06
N MET A 77 12.92 -33.52 4.83
CA MET A 77 13.61 -34.44 3.93
C MET A 77 13.67 -35.87 4.48
N THR A 78 13.73 -36.03 5.80
CA THR A 78 13.67 -37.36 6.44
C THR A 78 12.29 -37.99 6.27
N VAL A 79 11.21 -37.22 6.45
CA VAL A 79 9.84 -37.69 6.22
C VAL A 79 9.63 -38.06 4.74
N ASP A 80 10.10 -37.21 3.82
CA ASP A 80 10.03 -37.46 2.37
C ASP A 80 10.77 -38.76 1.99
N LEU A 81 11.91 -39.04 2.64
CA LEU A 81 12.66 -40.30 2.45
C LEU A 81 11.89 -41.52 2.95
N ILE A 82 11.29 -41.44 4.15
CA ILE A 82 10.48 -42.52 4.72
C ILE A 82 9.28 -42.84 3.82
N GLN A 83 8.58 -41.81 3.35
CA GLN A 83 7.41 -41.97 2.48
C GLN A 83 7.77 -42.62 1.14
N MET A 84 8.85 -42.16 0.52
CA MET A 84 9.38 -42.76 -0.70
C MET A 84 9.70 -44.26 -0.54
N ILE A 85 10.29 -44.66 0.59
CA ILE A 85 10.59 -46.07 0.87
C ILE A 85 9.31 -46.86 1.15
N ALA A 86 8.37 -46.30 1.91
CA ALA A 86 7.10 -46.93 2.26
C ALA A 86 6.19 -47.14 1.04
N ASP A 87 6.06 -46.14 0.16
CA ASP A 87 5.26 -46.20 -1.07
C ASP A 87 5.77 -47.27 -2.04
N LYS A 88 7.09 -47.53 -2.06
CA LYS A 88 7.73 -48.56 -2.90
C LYS A 88 7.87 -49.93 -2.23
N ASN A 89 7.38 -50.12 -1.01
CA ASN A 89 7.39 -51.42 -0.33
C ASN A 89 6.34 -52.42 -0.89
N ASN A 90 5.92 -52.24 -2.14
CA ASN A 90 4.98 -53.08 -2.89
C ASN A 90 5.67 -54.00 -3.93
N LEU A 91 6.86 -54.52 -3.57
CA LEU A 91 7.52 -55.71 -4.15
C LEU A 91 8.20 -55.67 -5.55
N HIS A 92 8.67 -54.53 -6.08
CA HIS A 92 9.82 -54.57 -7.02
C HIS A 92 10.48 -53.20 -7.23
N ASP A 93 11.82 -53.20 -7.28
CA ASP A 93 12.73 -52.13 -7.67
C ASP A 93 12.69 -50.82 -6.86
N VAL A 94 13.45 -50.84 -5.75
CA VAL A 94 14.06 -49.61 -5.22
C VAL A 94 15.09 -49.12 -6.23
N ASP A 95 14.61 -48.43 -7.27
CA ASP A 95 15.45 -47.79 -8.28
C ASP A 95 16.50 -46.90 -7.61
N THR A 96 17.78 -47.23 -7.75
CA THR A 96 18.91 -46.39 -7.30
C THR A 96 18.77 -44.94 -7.79
N TRP A 97 18.12 -44.77 -8.94
CA TRP A 97 17.74 -43.48 -9.53
C TRP A 97 16.87 -42.59 -8.61
N MET A 98 16.01 -43.19 -7.79
CA MET A 98 15.10 -42.48 -6.90
C MET A 98 15.84 -41.88 -5.70
N ILE A 99 16.80 -42.61 -5.13
CA ILE A 99 17.69 -42.10 -4.07
C ILE A 99 18.54 -40.96 -4.63
N PHE A 100 19.03 -41.08 -5.86
CA PHE A 100 19.79 -40.00 -6.52
C PHE A 100 18.94 -38.73 -6.73
N LYS A 101 17.68 -38.87 -7.17
CA LYS A 101 16.73 -37.75 -7.28
C LYS A 101 16.47 -37.07 -5.93
N TRP A 102 16.35 -37.85 -4.86
CA TRP A 102 16.17 -37.29 -3.52
C TRP A 102 17.41 -36.56 -3.03
N MET A 103 18.61 -37.09 -3.23
CA MET A 103 19.84 -36.37 -2.90
C MET A 103 19.94 -35.05 -3.65
N PHE A 104 19.59 -35.03 -4.94
CA PHE A 104 19.54 -33.80 -5.72
C PHE A 104 18.48 -32.82 -5.18
N LYS A 105 17.27 -33.32 -4.85
CA LYS A 105 16.20 -32.52 -4.23
C LYS A 105 16.66 -31.91 -2.91
N SER A 106 17.36 -32.67 -2.05
CA SER A 106 17.92 -32.20 -0.79
C SER A 106 18.97 -31.11 -1.00
N ALA A 107 19.88 -31.30 -1.97
CA ALA A 107 20.90 -30.29 -2.30
C ALA A 107 20.26 -29.00 -2.82
N ALA A 108 19.29 -29.10 -3.72
CA ALA A 108 18.53 -27.95 -4.21
C ALA A 108 17.76 -27.24 -3.09
N ALA A 109 17.17 -28.00 -2.16
CA ALA A 109 16.46 -27.46 -1.01
C ALA A 109 17.37 -26.63 -0.09
N ILE A 110 18.57 -27.12 0.19
CA ILE A 110 19.56 -26.37 0.98
C ILE A 110 19.91 -25.05 0.27
N LEU A 111 20.18 -25.11 -1.05
CA LEU A 111 20.49 -23.90 -1.82
C LEU A 111 19.36 -22.86 -1.78
N ILE A 112 18.10 -23.30 -1.89
CA ILE A 112 16.93 -22.42 -1.80
C ILE A 112 16.84 -21.78 -0.41
N VAL A 113 16.94 -22.57 0.66
CA VAL A 113 16.83 -22.06 2.04
C VAL A 113 17.96 -21.07 2.36
N THR A 114 19.21 -21.40 1.99
CA THR A 114 20.36 -20.50 2.20
C THR A 114 20.25 -19.20 1.40
N ASN A 115 19.62 -19.22 0.22
CA ASN A 115 19.42 -18.04 -0.61
C ASN A 115 18.02 -17.41 -0.48
N THR A 116 17.29 -17.72 0.59
CA THR A 116 15.91 -17.25 0.75
C THR A 116 15.83 -15.72 0.68
N TRP A 117 16.74 -15.01 1.35
CA TRP A 117 16.77 -13.55 1.33
C TRP A 117 16.82 -12.99 -0.10
N ASN A 118 17.73 -13.50 -0.92
CA ASN A 118 17.89 -13.10 -2.32
C ASN A 118 16.63 -13.39 -3.15
N ILE A 119 15.98 -14.53 -2.91
CA ILE A 119 14.73 -14.90 -3.59
C ILE A 119 13.62 -13.90 -3.23
N VAL A 120 13.44 -13.63 -1.94
CA VAL A 120 12.39 -12.70 -1.49
C VAL A 120 12.63 -11.29 -2.01
N MET A 121 13.88 -10.82 -1.98
CA MET A 121 14.24 -9.52 -2.55
C MET A 121 14.00 -9.47 -4.06
N GLY A 122 14.37 -10.52 -4.81
CA GLY A 122 14.08 -10.60 -6.24
C GLY A 122 12.59 -10.54 -6.56
N VAL A 123 11.73 -11.14 -5.72
CA VAL A 123 10.27 -11.02 -5.86
C VAL A 123 9.80 -9.59 -5.65
N PHE A 124 10.33 -8.90 -4.62
CA PHE A 124 9.99 -7.50 -4.38
C PHE A 124 10.51 -6.57 -5.48
N ASP A 125 11.71 -6.79 -6.01
CA ASP A 125 12.24 -6.00 -7.13
C ASP A 125 11.38 -6.17 -8.39
N MET A 126 10.95 -7.40 -8.67
CA MET A 126 10.02 -7.67 -9.76
C MET A 126 8.68 -6.95 -9.55
N ALA A 127 8.08 -7.04 -8.36
CA ALA A 127 6.85 -6.33 -8.05
C ALA A 127 7.04 -4.81 -8.17
N GLN A 128 8.14 -4.26 -7.65
CA GLN A 128 8.45 -2.83 -7.71
C GLN A 128 8.65 -2.33 -9.14
N SER A 129 9.20 -3.16 -10.04
CA SER A 129 9.30 -2.80 -11.46
C SER A 129 7.92 -2.58 -12.12
N VAL A 130 6.91 -3.34 -11.71
CA VAL A 130 5.51 -3.18 -12.17
C VAL A 130 4.90 -1.92 -11.57
N VAL A 131 5.14 -1.68 -10.28
CA VAL A 131 4.70 -0.46 -9.57
C VAL A 131 5.27 0.79 -10.22
N ALA A 132 6.56 0.81 -10.56
CA ALA A 132 7.22 1.93 -11.21
C ALA A 132 6.65 2.22 -12.61
N GLN A 133 6.36 1.17 -13.40
CA GLN A 133 5.71 1.32 -14.71
C GLN A 133 4.29 1.88 -14.57
N ALA A 134 3.51 1.37 -13.60
CA ALA A 134 2.16 1.86 -13.34
C ALA A 134 2.17 3.34 -12.89
N ALA A 135 3.09 3.71 -12.00
CA ALA A 135 3.27 5.09 -11.55
C ALA A 135 3.62 6.02 -12.72
N GLY A 136 4.45 5.58 -13.67
CA GLY A 136 4.83 6.35 -14.85
C GLY A 136 3.64 6.68 -15.77
N ILE A 137 2.71 5.72 -15.94
CA ILE A 137 1.47 5.92 -16.74
C ILE A 137 0.49 6.85 -16.01
N ILE A 138 0.39 6.72 -14.69
CA ILE A 138 -0.59 7.47 -13.91
C ILE A 138 -0.16 8.93 -13.73
N ASN A 139 1.13 9.18 -13.50
CA ASN A 139 1.65 10.53 -13.32
C ASN A 139 1.65 11.38 -14.62
N SER A 140 1.56 10.77 -15.81
CA SER A 140 1.47 11.54 -17.07
C SER A 140 0.12 12.21 -17.28
N ASP A 141 -0.96 11.69 -16.67
CA ASP A 141 -2.33 12.19 -16.86
C ASP A 141 -2.96 12.78 -15.57
N ALA A 142 -2.39 12.51 -14.39
CA ALA A 142 -2.96 12.85 -13.09
C ALA A 142 -2.28 14.04 -12.40
N SER A 143 -1.78 15.05 -13.13
CA SER A 143 -1.48 16.32 -12.48
C SER A 143 -2.81 16.91 -11.99
N ILE A 144 -3.06 16.78 -10.69
CA ILE A 144 -4.23 17.34 -10.05
C ILE A 144 -4.06 18.87 -10.07
N ASP A 145 -4.56 19.53 -11.12
CA ASP A 145 -4.61 20.99 -11.20
C ASP A 145 -5.79 21.50 -10.35
N ILE A 146 -5.67 21.35 -9.02
CA ILE A 146 -6.61 21.97 -8.06
C ILE A 146 -6.51 23.50 -8.09
N SER A 147 -5.42 24.07 -8.61
CA SER A 147 -5.29 25.52 -8.76
C SER A 147 -6.41 26.09 -9.65
N SER A 148 -6.83 25.36 -10.68
CA SER A 148 -8.01 25.70 -11.47
C SER A 148 -9.31 25.71 -10.64
N VAL A 149 -9.54 24.68 -9.81
CA VAL A 149 -10.70 24.58 -8.90
C VAL A 149 -10.75 25.73 -7.90
N MET A 150 -9.60 26.11 -7.33
CA MET A 150 -9.51 27.23 -6.38
C MET A 150 -9.74 28.59 -7.04
N THR A 151 -9.27 28.78 -8.27
CA THR A 151 -9.40 30.06 -8.98
C THR A 151 -10.87 30.38 -9.28
N ASP A 152 -11.67 29.37 -9.57
CA ASP A 152 -13.11 29.54 -9.82
C ASP A 152 -13.97 29.61 -8.54
N LEU A 153 -13.43 29.23 -7.37
CA LEU A 153 -14.15 29.25 -6.09
C LEU A 153 -14.30 30.65 -5.50
N GLU A 154 -13.26 31.49 -5.55
CA GLU A 154 -13.26 32.85 -4.97
C GLU A 154 -14.38 33.75 -5.54
N PRO A 155 -14.54 33.91 -6.87
CA PRO A 155 -15.61 34.75 -7.41
C PRO A 155 -17.00 34.22 -7.06
N ARG A 156 -17.20 32.90 -7.05
CA ARG A 156 -18.50 32.29 -6.68
C ARG A 156 -18.82 32.49 -5.20
N LEU A 157 -17.82 32.44 -4.31
CA LEU A 157 -18.01 32.70 -2.88
C LEU A 157 -18.37 34.17 -2.61
N MET A 158 -17.82 35.11 -3.38
CA MET A 158 -18.16 36.54 -3.27
C MET A 158 -19.60 36.85 -3.68
N GLU A 159 -20.18 36.05 -4.57
CA GLU A 159 -21.59 36.16 -4.99
C GLU A 159 -22.58 35.64 -3.94
N MET A 160 -22.14 34.83 -2.97
CA MET A 160 -23.01 34.25 -1.94
C MET A 160 -23.41 35.27 -0.86
N ASP A 161 -24.57 35.04 -0.24
CA ASP A 161 -25.02 35.81 0.92
C ASP A 161 -24.18 35.56 2.18
N LEU A 162 -24.19 36.52 3.10
CA LEU A 162 -23.44 36.46 4.36
C LEU A 162 -23.78 35.23 5.22
N GLY A 163 -25.03 34.82 5.26
CA GLY A 163 -25.49 33.66 6.06
C GLY A 163 -24.84 32.34 5.62
N PRO A 164 -24.97 31.96 4.34
CA PRO A 164 -24.27 30.81 3.76
C PRO A 164 -22.75 30.86 3.91
N LEU A 165 -22.13 32.03 3.72
CA LEU A 165 -20.69 32.23 3.91
C LEU A 165 -20.24 31.90 5.34
N PHE A 166 -20.99 32.35 6.35
CA PHE A 166 -20.68 32.05 7.74
C PHE A 166 -20.80 30.54 8.04
N GLY A 167 -21.82 29.89 7.48
CA GLY A 167 -22.00 28.43 7.57
C GLY A 167 -20.85 27.65 6.93
N LEU A 168 -20.44 28.04 5.72
CA LEU A 168 -19.30 27.47 5.00
C LEU A 168 -17.98 27.66 5.74
N TRP A 169 -17.75 28.85 6.30
CA TRP A 169 -16.56 29.12 7.09
C TRP A 169 -16.49 28.20 8.31
N PHE A 170 -17.59 28.04 9.05
CA PHE A 170 -17.65 27.13 10.19
C PHE A 170 -17.47 25.66 9.76
N GLN A 171 -18.09 25.25 8.65
CA GLN A 171 -17.94 23.91 8.10
C GLN A 171 -16.48 23.64 7.69
N SER A 172 -15.79 24.60 7.07
CA SER A 172 -14.39 24.47 6.64
C SER A 172 -13.44 24.15 7.81
N LEU A 173 -13.71 24.68 9.00
CA LEU A 173 -12.93 24.38 10.21
C LEU A 173 -13.09 22.92 10.64
N PHE A 174 -14.32 22.38 10.58
CA PHE A 174 -14.57 20.98 10.89
C PHE A 174 -13.88 20.05 9.88
N ILE A 175 -13.88 20.43 8.60
CA ILE A 175 -13.22 19.65 7.56
C ILE A 175 -11.71 19.57 7.80
N GLY A 176 -11.06 20.67 8.22
CA GLY A 176 -9.63 20.65 8.57
C GLY A 176 -9.28 19.57 9.59
N ILE A 177 -10.12 19.37 10.62
CA ILE A 177 -9.94 18.29 11.61
C ILE A 177 -10.10 16.91 10.97
N THR A 178 -11.12 16.72 10.13
CA THR A 178 -11.35 15.43 9.46
C THR A 178 -10.19 15.06 8.52
N MET A 179 -9.60 16.04 7.82
CA MET A 179 -8.46 15.81 6.93
C MET A 179 -7.19 15.46 7.68
N TRP A 180 -6.97 16.08 8.84
CA TRP A 180 -5.88 15.69 9.73
C TRP A 180 -6.01 14.23 10.22
N ALA A 181 -7.23 13.78 10.54
CA ALA A 181 -7.46 12.38 10.90
C ALA A 181 -7.19 11.43 9.72
N LEU A 182 -7.62 11.80 8.51
CA LEU A 182 -7.38 11.00 7.29
C LEU A 182 -5.89 10.89 6.97
N TYR A 183 -5.11 11.96 7.19
CA TYR A 183 -3.65 11.94 7.07
C TYR A 183 -3.01 10.84 7.93
N ILE A 184 -3.41 10.76 9.21
CA ILE A 184 -2.90 9.73 10.13
C ILE A 184 -3.27 8.33 9.64
N CYS A 185 -4.49 8.15 9.14
CA CYS A 185 -4.92 6.86 8.60
C CYS A 185 -4.09 6.42 7.39
N ILE A 186 -3.84 7.33 6.44
CA ILE A 186 -3.03 7.06 5.25
C ILE A 186 -1.58 6.71 5.66
N PHE A 187 -1.01 7.48 6.59
CA PHE A 187 0.32 7.20 7.14
C PHE A 187 0.42 5.78 7.71
N ILE A 188 -0.57 5.38 8.52
CA ILE A 188 -0.61 4.04 9.14
C ILE A 188 -0.63 2.94 8.06
N VAL A 189 -1.42 3.08 7.00
CA VAL A 189 -1.50 2.06 5.94
C VAL A 189 -0.17 1.94 5.19
N ILE A 190 0.43 3.07 4.82
CA ILE A 190 1.66 3.09 4.00
C ILE A 190 2.85 2.57 4.80
N TYR A 191 3.03 3.00 6.05
CA TYR A 191 4.12 2.54 6.91
C TYR A 191 3.85 1.11 7.42
N GLY A 192 2.60 0.80 7.74
CA GLY A 192 2.16 -0.52 8.15
C GLY A 192 2.48 -1.60 7.13
N ARG A 193 2.29 -1.31 5.83
CA ARG A 193 2.64 -2.25 4.74
C ARG A 193 4.14 -2.60 4.72
N MET A 194 5.02 -1.62 4.99
CA MET A 194 6.47 -1.84 4.98
C MET A 194 6.88 -2.72 6.16
N ILE A 195 6.28 -2.48 7.32
CA ILE A 195 6.45 -3.33 8.50
C ILE A 195 5.95 -4.75 8.22
N GLU A 196 4.79 -4.91 7.57
CA GLU A 196 4.27 -6.23 7.18
C GLU A 196 5.23 -6.98 6.25
N ILE A 197 5.79 -6.29 5.25
CA ILE A 197 6.82 -6.85 4.36
C ILE A 197 8.04 -7.34 5.16
N TYR A 198 8.54 -6.53 6.11
CA TYR A 198 9.68 -6.93 6.94
C TYR A 198 9.38 -8.13 7.81
N LEU A 199 8.19 -8.19 8.41
CA LEU A 199 7.77 -9.32 9.24
C LEU A 199 7.70 -10.61 8.42
N VAL A 200 7.04 -10.57 7.26
CA VAL A 200 6.90 -11.76 6.39
C VAL A 200 8.25 -12.19 5.80
N THR A 201 9.13 -11.23 5.47
CA THR A 201 10.48 -11.52 4.96
C THR A 201 11.38 -12.11 6.05
N SER A 202 11.26 -11.64 7.29
CA SER A 202 12.11 -12.11 8.39
C SER A 202 12.00 -13.63 8.61
N VAL A 203 10.78 -14.17 8.50
CA VAL A 203 10.46 -15.59 8.71
C VAL A 203 10.49 -16.43 7.43
N ALA A 204 10.83 -15.84 6.29
CA ALA A 204 10.82 -16.47 4.97
C ALA A 204 11.51 -17.84 4.90
N PRO A 205 12.67 -18.08 5.55
CA PRO A 205 13.38 -19.35 5.41
C PRO A 205 12.55 -20.57 5.85
N VAL A 206 11.64 -20.40 6.82
CA VAL A 206 10.86 -21.49 7.40
C VAL A 206 9.82 -22.05 6.40
N PRO A 207 8.92 -21.24 5.81
CA PRO A 207 8.05 -21.70 4.73
C PRO A 207 8.80 -22.25 3.51
N MET A 208 9.95 -21.67 3.17
CA MET A 208 10.76 -22.13 2.04
C MET A 208 11.36 -23.52 2.29
N ALA A 209 11.76 -23.83 3.53
CA ALA A 209 12.17 -25.18 3.92
C ALA A 209 11.00 -26.18 3.87
N ALA A 210 9.82 -25.77 4.33
CA ALA A 210 8.61 -26.59 4.31
C ALA A 210 8.11 -26.91 2.89
N MET A 211 8.32 -25.99 1.93
CA MET A 211 7.91 -26.14 0.52
C MET A 211 8.42 -27.42 -0.14
N MET A 212 9.57 -27.92 0.32
CA MET A 212 10.25 -29.05 -0.30
C MET A 212 9.66 -30.40 0.12
N GLY A 213 8.77 -30.44 1.11
CA GLY A 213 8.05 -31.64 1.53
C GLY A 213 6.84 -31.94 0.64
N LYS A 214 6.59 -33.22 0.37
CA LYS A 214 5.39 -33.64 -0.39
C LYS A 214 4.08 -33.25 0.33
N GLU A 215 4.05 -33.36 1.64
CA GLU A 215 2.88 -33.00 2.47
C GLU A 215 2.80 -31.51 2.82
N TRP A 216 3.96 -30.86 2.96
CA TRP A 216 4.05 -29.48 3.45
C TRP A 216 4.27 -28.47 2.31
N GLY A 217 4.30 -28.94 1.06
CA GLY A 217 4.52 -28.13 -0.13
C GLY A 217 3.51 -27.00 -0.31
N GLY A 218 2.27 -27.20 0.18
CA GLY A 218 1.23 -26.17 0.18
C GLY A 218 1.58 -24.94 1.02
N MET A 219 2.31 -25.12 2.12
CA MET A 219 2.70 -24.01 3.02
C MET A 219 3.67 -23.05 2.33
N GLY A 220 4.70 -23.59 1.67
CA GLY A 220 5.67 -22.77 0.94
C GLY A 220 5.10 -22.10 -0.31
N GLN A 221 4.23 -22.80 -1.05
CA GLN A 221 3.54 -22.20 -2.20
C GLN A 221 2.61 -21.05 -1.77
N ASN A 222 1.88 -21.23 -0.67
CA ASN A 222 1.02 -20.17 -0.13
C ASN A 222 1.85 -18.97 0.38
N TYR A 223 3.01 -19.22 0.96
CA TYR A 223 3.95 -18.16 1.33
C TYR A 223 4.43 -17.35 0.12
N LEU A 224 4.83 -18.00 -0.98
CA LEU A 224 5.21 -17.29 -2.21
C LEU A 224 4.05 -16.48 -2.80
N ARG A 225 2.82 -17.01 -2.76
CA ARG A 225 1.62 -16.25 -3.15
C ARG A 225 1.38 -15.04 -2.25
N SER A 226 1.59 -15.18 -0.95
CA SER A 226 1.49 -14.09 0.02
C SER A 226 2.55 -13.02 -0.21
N LEU A 227 3.80 -13.41 -0.50
CA LEU A 227 4.85 -12.48 -0.88
C LEU A 227 4.52 -11.70 -2.16
N LEU A 228 4.02 -12.39 -3.18
CA LEU A 228 3.55 -11.74 -4.41
C LEU A 228 2.40 -10.79 -4.13
N ALA A 229 1.44 -11.18 -3.28
CA ALA A 229 0.35 -10.31 -2.85
C ALA A 229 0.86 -9.03 -2.18
N LEU A 230 1.82 -9.14 -1.26
CA LEU A 230 2.41 -7.98 -0.58
C LEU A 230 3.18 -7.07 -1.55
N GLY A 231 3.91 -7.65 -2.50
CA GLY A 231 4.58 -6.89 -3.56
C GLY A 231 3.57 -6.12 -4.44
N PHE A 232 2.50 -6.78 -4.88
CA PHE A 232 1.47 -6.17 -5.72
C PHE A 232 0.48 -5.28 -4.96
N GLN A 233 0.46 -5.32 -3.63
CA GLN A 233 -0.34 -4.39 -2.84
C GLN A 233 0.06 -2.93 -3.12
N ALA A 234 1.37 -2.67 -3.32
CA ALA A 234 1.86 -1.36 -3.70
C ALA A 234 1.23 -0.86 -5.03
N PHE A 235 1.07 -1.76 -6.00
CA PHE A 235 0.40 -1.44 -7.27
C PHE A 235 -1.07 -1.05 -7.04
N LEU A 236 -1.81 -1.80 -6.21
CA LEU A 236 -3.20 -1.47 -5.89
C LEU A 236 -3.33 -0.12 -5.18
N ILE A 237 -2.39 0.24 -4.31
CA ILE A 237 -2.38 1.55 -3.65
C ILE A 237 -2.22 2.67 -4.69
N ILE A 238 -1.31 2.54 -5.65
CA ILE A 238 -1.14 3.54 -6.71
C ILE A 238 -2.41 3.67 -7.55
N VAL A 239 -3.07 2.56 -7.88
CA VAL A 239 -4.36 2.59 -8.59
C VAL A 239 -5.45 3.31 -7.78
N CYS A 240 -5.54 3.09 -6.45
CA CYS A 240 -6.48 3.82 -5.59
C CYS A 240 -6.23 5.32 -5.61
N VAL A 241 -4.96 5.74 -5.56
CA VAL A 241 -4.56 7.15 -5.63
C VAL A 241 -4.90 7.76 -6.99
N ALA A 242 -4.70 7.01 -8.09
CA ALA A 242 -5.07 7.45 -9.43
C ALA A 242 -6.59 7.67 -9.58
N ILE A 243 -7.39 6.74 -9.08
CA ILE A 243 -8.85 6.86 -9.09
C ILE A 243 -9.27 8.10 -8.28
N TYR A 244 -8.66 8.32 -7.12
CA TYR A 244 -8.92 9.51 -6.31
C TYR A 244 -8.60 10.81 -7.05
N ALA A 245 -7.45 10.88 -7.73
CA ALA A 245 -7.07 12.05 -8.53
C ALA A 245 -8.13 12.41 -9.58
N VAL A 246 -8.63 11.41 -10.31
CA VAL A 246 -9.70 11.60 -11.31
C VAL A 246 -11.03 11.98 -10.67
N LEU A 247 -11.40 11.38 -9.54
CA LEU A 247 -12.64 11.73 -8.83
C LEU A 247 -12.63 13.19 -8.35
N VAL A 248 -11.49 13.66 -7.82
CA VAL A 248 -11.33 15.05 -7.37
C VAL A 248 -11.36 16.02 -8.55
N GLN A 249 -10.76 15.69 -9.70
CA GLN A 249 -10.87 16.53 -10.91
C GLN A 249 -12.32 16.74 -11.36
N ASN A 250 -13.20 15.75 -11.20
CA ASN A 250 -14.61 15.88 -11.57
C ASN A 250 -15.40 16.84 -10.65
N ILE A 251 -14.89 17.15 -9.45
CA ILE A 251 -15.51 18.13 -8.54
C ILE A 251 -15.44 19.54 -9.12
N ALA A 252 -14.42 19.84 -9.94
CA ALA A 252 -14.28 21.13 -10.62
C ALA A 252 -15.51 21.50 -11.47
N LEU A 253 -16.33 20.50 -11.85
CA LEU A 253 -17.51 20.64 -12.70
C LEU A 253 -18.80 20.84 -11.89
N GLU A 254 -18.76 20.79 -10.55
CA GLU A 254 -19.95 20.95 -9.70
C GLU A 254 -20.34 22.42 -9.53
N ASP A 255 -21.65 22.70 -9.70
CA ASP A 255 -22.17 24.06 -9.61
C ASP A 255 -22.39 24.55 -8.17
N ASP A 256 -22.65 23.63 -7.24
CA ASP A 256 -22.86 23.94 -5.83
C ASP A 256 -21.55 23.76 -5.04
N ILE A 257 -21.00 24.86 -4.54
CA ILE A 257 -19.75 24.89 -3.76
C ILE A 257 -19.86 24.02 -2.49
N ILE A 258 -21.02 24.00 -1.84
CA ILE A 258 -21.21 23.22 -0.61
C ILE A 258 -21.18 21.73 -0.94
N MET A 259 -21.82 21.34 -2.04
CA MET A 259 -21.81 19.96 -2.53
C MET A 259 -20.40 19.54 -2.95
N ALA A 260 -19.69 20.40 -3.69
CA ALA A 260 -18.31 20.19 -4.12
C ALA A 260 -17.33 19.97 -2.95
N ILE A 261 -17.48 20.76 -1.87
CA ILE A 261 -16.64 20.59 -0.68
C ILE A 261 -16.95 19.25 0.01
N TRP A 262 -18.22 18.88 0.16
CA TRP A 262 -18.60 17.61 0.78
C TRP A 262 -18.25 16.39 -0.06
N SER A 263 -18.35 16.48 -1.39
CA SER A 263 -17.92 15.43 -2.31
C SER A 263 -16.41 15.20 -2.21
N CYS A 264 -15.61 16.27 -2.11
CA CYS A 264 -14.17 16.18 -1.87
C CYS A 264 -13.85 15.43 -0.58
N VAL A 265 -14.51 15.77 0.52
CA VAL A 265 -14.33 15.07 1.81
C VAL A 265 -14.72 13.61 1.69
N GLY A 266 -15.86 13.33 1.05
CA GLY A 266 -16.35 11.97 0.82
C GLY A 266 -15.35 11.11 0.02
N TYR A 267 -14.75 11.66 -1.03
CA TYR A 267 -13.75 10.97 -1.83
C TYR A 267 -12.44 10.71 -1.05
N THR A 268 -12.02 11.63 -0.17
CA THR A 268 -10.83 11.38 0.66
C THR A 268 -11.10 10.29 1.71
N VAL A 269 -12.30 10.23 2.28
CA VAL A 269 -12.72 9.13 3.17
C VAL A 269 -12.77 7.81 2.41
N LEU A 270 -13.32 7.80 1.19
CA LEU A 270 -13.34 6.63 0.32
C LEU A 270 -11.93 6.15 -0.02
N LEU A 271 -11.00 7.05 -0.32
CA LEU A 271 -9.59 6.74 -0.52
C LEU A 271 -9.02 6.02 0.71
N CYS A 272 -9.19 6.60 1.90
CA CYS A 272 -8.72 5.98 3.14
C CYS A 272 -9.29 4.55 3.33
N PHE A 273 -10.60 4.37 3.15
CA PHE A 273 -11.24 3.06 3.25
C PHE A 273 -10.68 2.05 2.23
N THR A 274 -10.52 2.47 0.97
CA THR A 274 -9.99 1.58 -0.09
C THR A 274 -8.53 1.22 0.16
N LEU A 275 -7.71 2.17 0.64
CA LEU A 275 -6.32 1.94 1.04
C LEU A 275 -6.20 0.85 2.11
N PHE A 276 -7.01 0.91 3.18
CA PHE A 276 -7.03 -0.16 4.20
C PHE A 276 -7.40 -1.53 3.61
N LYS A 277 -8.25 -1.57 2.59
CA LYS A 277 -8.71 -2.81 1.98
C LYS A 277 -7.69 -3.43 1.02
N THR A 278 -6.76 -2.64 0.46
CA THR A 278 -5.78 -3.09 -0.55
C THR A 278 -5.02 -4.36 -0.15
N GLY A 279 -4.59 -4.47 1.11
CA GLY A 279 -3.86 -5.65 1.59
C GLY A 279 -4.69 -6.94 1.54
N SER A 280 -5.95 -6.87 1.98
CA SER A 280 -6.88 -8.01 1.91
C SER A 280 -7.26 -8.37 0.47
N LEU A 281 -7.42 -7.36 -0.39
CA LEU A 281 -7.69 -7.55 -1.81
C LEU A 281 -6.52 -8.23 -2.51
N ALA A 282 -5.29 -7.78 -2.26
CA ALA A 282 -4.10 -8.39 -2.83
C ALA A 282 -3.99 -9.87 -2.44
N LYS A 283 -4.16 -10.20 -1.15
CA LYS A 283 -4.13 -11.59 -0.68
C LYS A 283 -5.22 -12.45 -1.34
N SER A 284 -6.43 -11.91 -1.50
CA SER A 284 -7.53 -12.60 -2.18
C SER A 284 -7.23 -12.88 -3.66
N VAL A 285 -6.67 -11.89 -4.39
CA VAL A 285 -6.33 -12.02 -5.82
C VAL A 285 -5.29 -13.11 -6.05
N PHE A 286 -4.27 -13.20 -5.18
CA PHE A 286 -3.22 -14.21 -5.29
C PHE A 286 -3.57 -15.54 -4.62
N GLN A 287 -4.79 -15.70 -4.08
CA GLN A 287 -5.20 -16.87 -3.29
C GLN A 287 -4.20 -17.19 -2.18
N ALA A 288 -3.71 -16.14 -1.53
CA ALA A 288 -2.86 -16.23 -0.35
C ALA A 288 -3.78 -16.26 0.87
N HIS A 289 -3.95 -17.44 1.47
CA HIS A 289 -4.80 -17.64 2.65
C HIS A 289 -4.01 -17.58 3.95
#